data_AF-A0A0P7D4L1-F1
#
_entry.id   AF-A0A0P7D4L1-F1
#
_cell.length_a   1.000
_cell.length_b   1.000
_cell.length_c   1.000
_cell.angle_alpha   90.00
_cell.angle_beta   90.00
_cell.angle_gamma   90.00
#
_symmetry.space_group_name_H-M   'P 1'
#
loop_
_entity.id
_entity.type
_entity.pdbx_description
1 polymer ?
#
loop_
_entity_poly.entity_id
_entity_poly.type
_entity_poly.pdbx_seq_one_letter_code
_entity_poly.pdbx_strand_id
1 'polypeptide(L)'
;MLANFDKLFSEFSTAIDMGDFEKLLKIDEEIKIQFKKSIEHGQFEDSTQLQSIVDKHQALLNQVSELKQSTFEQLAQYQKNQKNLKKYQNV
;
A
#
# COMPACT_ATOMS: atom_id res chain seq x y z
N MET A 1 11.93 9.16 16.46
CA MET A 1 10.50 9.05 16.11
C MET A 1 10.31 9.00 14.59
N LEU A 2 10.65 10.07 13.86
CA LEU A 2 10.64 10.09 12.39
C LEU A 2 11.41 8.93 11.75
N ALA A 3 12.58 8.59 12.26
CA ALA A 3 13.36 7.45 11.80
C ALA A 3 12.63 6.09 11.91
N ASN A 4 11.71 5.93 12.88
CA ASN A 4 10.92 4.70 13.00
C ASN A 4 9.83 4.64 11.93
N PHE A 5 9.15 5.77 11.66
CA PHE A 5 8.19 5.88 10.57
C PHE A 5 8.88 5.71 9.21
N ASP A 6 10.03 6.34 8.99
CA ASP A 6 10.79 6.22 7.73
C ASP A 6 11.20 4.76 7.46
N LYS A 7 11.57 4.02 8.51
CA LYS A 7 11.82 2.58 8.39
C LYS A 7 10.56 1.82 8.00
N LEU A 8 9.45 2.04 8.70
CA LEU A 8 8.17 1.38 8.40
C LEU A 8 7.69 1.70 6.98
N PHE A 9 7.82 2.95 6.52
CA PHE A 9 7.48 3.36 5.16
C PHE A 9 8.38 2.71 4.10
N SER A 10 9.67 2.58 4.39
CA SER A 10 10.60 1.88 3.49
C SER A 10 10.27 0.39 3.40
N GLU A 11 9.94 -0.25 4.52
CA GLU A 11 9.50 -1.64 4.56
C GLU A 11 8.15 -1.83 3.85
N PHE A 12 7.23 -0.87 3.99
CA PHE A 12 5.94 -0.87 3.30
C PHE A 12 6.14 -0.80 1.78
N SER A 13 6.95 0.16 1.31
CA SER A 13 7.29 0.28 -0.12
C SER A 13 7.91 -1.01 -0.66
N THR A 14 8.83 -1.60 0.10
CA THR A 14 9.45 -2.88 -0.27
C THR A 14 8.42 -4.01 -0.36
N ALA A 15 7.44 -4.05 0.55
CA ALA A 15 6.36 -5.04 0.51
C ALA A 15 5.41 -4.84 -0.69
N ILE A 16 5.15 -3.59 -1.11
CA ILE A 16 4.44 -3.27 -2.36
C ILE A 16 5.20 -3.89 -3.55
N ASP A 17 6.50 -3.59 -3.67
CA ASP A 17 7.32 -4.03 -4.80
C ASP A 17 7.43 -5.56 -4.89
N MET A 18 7.44 -6.23 -3.73
CA MET A 18 7.47 -7.70 -3.63
C MET A 18 6.10 -8.36 -3.84
N GLY A 19 5.00 -7.59 -3.85
CA GLY A 19 3.64 -8.13 -3.86
C GLY A 19 3.27 -8.93 -2.60
N ASP A 20 3.99 -8.70 -1.49
CA ASP A 20 3.75 -9.37 -0.22
C ASP A 20 2.67 -8.63 0.57
N PHE A 21 1.42 -8.86 0.19
CA PHE A 21 0.27 -8.16 0.77
C PHE A 21 0.03 -8.52 2.25
N GLU A 22 0.41 -9.71 2.69
CA GLU A 22 0.27 -10.09 4.11
C GLU A 22 1.23 -9.28 4.97
N LYS A 23 2.49 -9.15 4.53
CA LYS A 23 3.47 -8.29 5.18
C LYS A 23 3.06 -6.82 5.13
N LEU A 24 2.52 -6.36 4.00
CA LEU A 24 2.03 -4.99 3.85
C LEU A 24 0.93 -4.64 4.87
N LEU A 25 -0.04 -5.54 5.08
CA LEU A 25 -1.09 -5.36 6.10
C LEU A 25 -0.54 -5.32 7.53
N LYS A 26 0.48 -6.13 7.83
CA LYS A 26 1.15 -6.12 9.14
C LYS A 26 1.87 -4.80 9.40
N ILE A 27 2.57 -4.28 8.39
CA ILE A 27 3.28 -3.00 8.48
C ILE A 27 2.28 -1.85 8.63
N ASP A 28 1.16 -1.87 7.90
CA ASP A 28 0.12 -0.84 8.01
C ASP A 28 -0.46 -0.74 9.43
N GLU A 29 -0.77 -1.89 10.04
CA GLU A 29 -1.25 -1.92 11.43
C GLU A 29 -0.17 -1.43 12.41
N GLU A 30 1.11 -1.73 12.17
CA GLU A 30 2.20 -1.23 13.00
C GLU A 30 2.40 0.28 12.88
N ILE A 31 2.28 0.85 11.68
CA ILE A 31 2.25 2.32 11.45
C ILE A 31 1.12 2.94 12.26
N LYS A 32 -0.09 2.39 12.19
CA LYS A 32 -1.26 2.87 12.93
C LYS A 32 -1.06 2.81 14.45
N ILE A 33 -0.51 1.70 14.97
CA ILE A 33 -0.20 1.56 16.40
C ILE A 33 0.84 2.59 16.83
N GLN A 34 1.93 2.78 16.07
CA GLN A 34 2.94 3.78 16.39
C GLN A 34 2.35 5.19 16.34
N PHE A 35 1.57 5.51 15.30
CA PHE A 35 0.95 6.82 15.16
C PHE A 35 0.06 7.15 16.35
N LYS A 36 -0.82 6.23 16.76
CA LYS A 36 -1.68 6.41 17.93
C LYS A 36 -0.88 6.63 19.22
N LYS A 37 0.12 5.78 19.47
CA LYS A 37 1.00 5.92 20.64
C LYS A 37 1.71 7.27 20.65
N SER A 38 2.21 7.70 19.50
CA SER A 38 2.90 8.97 19.35
C SER A 38 2.01 10.19 19.61
N ILE A 39 0.73 10.12 19.21
CA ILE A 39 -0.25 11.17 19.52
C ILE A 39 -0.52 11.20 21.03
N GLU A 40 -0.80 10.04 21.64
CA GLU A 40 -1.13 9.92 23.07
C GLU A 40 0.00 10.41 23.98
N HIS A 41 1.25 10.23 23.57
CA HIS A 41 2.43 10.63 24.33
C HIS A 41 2.96 12.03 23.98
N GLY A 42 2.28 12.78 23.09
CA GLY A 42 2.72 14.11 22.67
C GLY A 42 4.12 14.12 22.05
N GLN A 43 4.49 13.05 21.33
CA GLN A 43 5.85 12.85 20.83
C GLN A 43 6.17 13.64 19.55
N PHE A 44 5.19 14.34 18.97
CA PHE A 44 5.40 15.20 17.81
C PHE A 44 5.90 16.56 18.26
N GLU A 45 7.05 16.97 17.75
CA GLU A 45 7.67 18.25 18.13
C GLU A 45 6.91 19.43 17.51
N ASP A 46 6.30 19.24 16.34
CA ASP A 46 5.45 20.22 15.68
C ASP A 46 4.42 19.57 14.72
N SER A 47 3.52 20.39 14.18
CA SER A 47 2.51 19.98 13.19
C SER A 47 3.10 19.59 11.82
N THR A 48 4.33 20.01 11.51
CA THR A 48 5.01 19.72 10.24
C THR A 48 5.46 18.27 10.21
N GLN A 49 5.96 17.73 11.33
CA GLN A 49 6.30 16.32 11.46
C GLN A 49 5.08 15.42 11.27
N LEU A 50 3.94 15.82 11.85
CA LEU A 50 2.67 15.12 11.69
C LEU A 50 2.25 15.12 10.21
N GLN A 51 2.27 16.29 9.56
CA GLN A 51 1.90 16.43 8.16
C GLN A 51 2.79 15.55 7.27
N SER A 52 4.11 15.55 7.49
CA SER A 52 5.04 14.72 6.72
C SER A 52 4.74 13.22 6.83
N ILE A 53 4.35 12.74 8.01
CA ILE A 53 4.01 11.32 8.23
C ILE A 53 2.72 10.97 7.49
N VAL A 54 1.71 11.83 7.56
CA VAL A 54 0.44 11.65 6.85
C VAL A 54 0.64 11.66 5.33
N ASP A 55 1.42 12.61 4.81
CA ASP A 55 1.67 12.73 3.37
C ASP A 55 2.41 11.50 2.81
N LYS A 56 3.43 11.01 3.55
CA LYS A 56 4.18 9.80 3.17
C LYS A 56 3.29 8.55 3.18
N HIS A 57 2.45 8.38 4.20
CA HIS A 57 1.53 7.25 4.27
C HIS A 57 0.49 7.32 3.14
N GLN A 58 -0.06 8.51 2.86
CA GLN A 58 -1.00 8.70 1.75
C GLN A 58 -0.37 8.37 0.39
N ALA A 59 0.90 8.73 0.16
CA ALA A 59 1.61 8.39 -1.07
C ALA A 59 1.72 6.86 -1.26
N LEU A 60 2.03 6.11 -0.19
CA LEU A 60 2.07 4.65 -0.22
C LEU A 60 0.69 4.03 -0.51
N LEU A 61 -0.37 4.57 0.09
CA LEU A 61 -1.74 4.11 -0.19
C LEU A 61 -2.15 4.36 -1.65
N ASN A 62 -1.72 5.48 -2.23
CA ASN A 62 -1.96 5.77 -3.64
C ASN A 62 -1.29 4.73 -4.54
N GLN A 63 -0.03 4.34 -4.25
CA GLN A 63 0.67 3.28 -4.98
C GLN A 63 -0.08 1.94 -4.91
N VAL A 64 -0.58 1.56 -3.74
CA VAL A 64 -1.40 0.35 -3.58
C VAL A 64 -2.70 0.44 -4.40
N SER A 65 -3.33 1.60 -4.43
CA SER A 65 -4.56 1.83 -5.21
C SER A 65 -4.31 1.70 -6.72
N GLU A 66 -3.22 2.29 -7.22
CA GLU A 66 -2.80 2.17 -8.62
C GLU A 66 -2.51 0.70 -9.01
N LEU A 67 -1.79 -0.03 -8.15
CA LEU A 67 -1.52 -1.45 -8.35
C LEU A 67 -2.80 -2.28 -8.42
N LYS A 68 -3.77 -1.99 -7.54
CA LYS A 68 -5.08 -2.64 -7.51
C LYS A 68 -5.85 -2.39 -8.81
N GLN A 69 -5.84 -1.14 -9.30
CA GLN A 69 -6.51 -0.79 -10.55
C GLN A 69 -5.87 -1.53 -11.73
N SER A 70 -4.55 -1.50 -11.85
CA SER A 70 -3.81 -2.21 -12.90
C SER A 70 -4.11 -3.71 -12.89
N THR A 71 -4.12 -4.33 -11.70
CA THR A 71 -4.46 -5.75 -11.53
C THR A 71 -5.88 -6.06 -12.01
N PHE A 72 -6.84 -5.20 -11.71
CA PHE A 72 -8.23 -5.37 -12.14
C PHE A 72 -8.36 -5.30 -13.67
N GLU A 73 -7.68 -4.35 -14.31
CA GLU A 73 -7.65 -4.21 -15.76
C GLU A 73 -7.04 -5.44 -16.43
N GLN A 74 -5.95 -5.96 -15.88
CA GLN A 74 -5.30 -7.19 -16.36
C GLN A 74 -6.22 -8.41 -16.23
N LEU A 75 -6.93 -8.55 -15.10
CA LEU A 75 -7.91 -9.63 -14.90
C LEU A 75 -9.08 -9.54 -15.88
N ALA A 76 -9.61 -8.34 -16.12
CA ALA A 76 -10.68 -8.14 -17.10
C ALA A 76 -10.22 -8.53 -18.51
N GLN A 77 -8.99 -8.16 -18.88
CA GLN A 77 -8.41 -8.53 -20.17
C GLN A 77 -8.18 -10.05 -20.28
N TYR A 78 -7.68 -10.68 -19.22
CA TYR A 78 -7.51 -12.14 -19.16
C TYR A 78 -8.84 -12.87 -19.37
N GLN A 79 -9.91 -12.44 -18.69
CA GLN A 79 -11.25 -13.02 -18.86
C GLN A 79 -11.78 -12.85 -20.29
N LYS A 80 -11.56 -11.68 -20.91
CA LYS A 80 -11.92 -11.43 -22.32
C LYS A 80 -11.18 -12.38 -23.26
N ASN A 81 -9.87 -12.57 -23.05
CA ASN A 81 -9.05 -13.49 -23.84
C ASN A 81 -9.52 -14.95 -23.68
N GLN A 82 -9.84 -15.37 -22.45
CA GLN A 82 -10.35 -16.72 -22.18
C GLN A 82 -11.69 -16.98 -22.90
N LYS A 83 -12.60 -16.00 -22.93
CA LYS A 83 -13.86 -16.09 -23.68
C LYS A 83 -13.63 -16.23 -25.19
N ASN A 84 -12.67 -15.48 -25.74
CA ASN A 84 -12.34 -15.55 -27.17
C ASN A 84 -11.71 -16.90 -27.55
N LEU A 85 -10.77 -17.41 -26.75
CA LEU A 85 -10.17 -18.73 -26.99
C LEU A 85 -11.21 -19.85 -27.03
N LYS A 86 -12.18 -19.84 -26.11
CA LYS A 86 -13.29 -20.80 -26.13
C LYS A 86 -14.17 -20.71 -27.38
N LYS A 87 -14.33 -19.52 -27.96
CA LYS A 87 -15.04 -19.36 -29.24
C LYS A 87 -14.25 -20.00 -30.38
N TYR A 88 -12.95 -19.74 -30.45
CA TYR A 88 -12.09 -20.29 -31.52
C TYR A 88 -11.86 -21.79 -31.43
N GLN A 89 -11.95 -22.40 -30.23
CA GLN A 89 -11.91 -23.87 -30.08
C GLN A 89 -13.21 -24.57 -30.52
N ASN A 90 -14.32 -23.84 -30.60
CA ASN A 90 -15.64 -24.38 -30.95
C ASN A 90 -16.07 -24.04 -32.39
N VAL A 91 -15.13 -23.55 -33.22
CA VAL A 91 -15.26 -23.40 -34.68
C VAL A 91 -14.39 -24.46 -35.34
#